data_AF-A0A6B3GX42-F1
#
_entry.id   AF-A0A6B3GX42-F1
#
_cell.length_a   1.000
_cell.length_b   1.000
_cell.length_c   1.000
_cell.angle_alpha   90.00
_cell.angle_beta   90.00
_cell.angle_gamma   90.00
#
_symmetry.space_group_name_H-M   'P 1'
#
loop_
_entity.id
_entity.type
_entity.pdbx_description
1 polymer ?
#
loop_
_entity_poly.entity_id
_entity_poly.type
_entity_poly.pdbx_seq_one_letter_code
_entity_poly.pdbx_strand_id
1 'polypeptide(L)'
;SLRALTDRAHARGLRVVGATLTPFEGFATWTPQRDAVRRAVNEQIRSGTVYDAYVDFDAAVRDPAAPNRLLASYDSGDHLHLNDDGYRALGDRVDLKSLDRDRAPRSDAL
;
A
#
# COMPACT_ATOMS: atom_id res chain seq x y z
N SER A 1 -2.72 16.40 -2.77
CA SER A 1 -3.53 15.17 -2.78
C SER A 1 -2.70 14.02 -3.30
N LEU A 2 -3.19 12.77 -3.19
CA LEU A 2 -2.50 11.61 -3.77
C LEU A 2 -2.37 11.75 -5.31
N ARG A 3 -3.43 12.21 -5.98
CA ARG A 3 -3.40 12.50 -7.44
C ARG A 3 -2.31 13.50 -7.82
N ALA A 4 -2.21 14.62 -7.09
CA ALA A 4 -1.16 15.61 -7.37
C ALA A 4 0.27 15.09 -7.13
N LEU A 5 0.46 14.05 -6.32
CA LEU A 5 1.75 13.36 -6.22
C LEU A 5 2.00 12.49 -7.45
N THR A 6 0.98 11.73 -7.87
CA THR A 6 1.01 10.93 -9.10
C THR A 6 1.30 11.80 -10.33
N ASP A 7 0.59 12.92 -10.51
CA ASP A 7 0.76 13.84 -11.65
C ASP A 7 2.19 14.39 -11.71
N ARG A 8 2.79 14.74 -10.57
CA ARG A 8 4.19 15.21 -10.50
C ARG A 8 5.20 14.12 -10.84
N ALA A 9 4.90 12.87 -10.49
CA ALA A 9 5.75 11.73 -10.86
C ALA A 9 5.61 11.41 -12.35
N HIS A 10 4.39 11.42 -12.89
CA HIS A 10 4.10 11.25 -14.31
C HIS A 10 4.77 12.34 -15.16
N ALA A 11 4.79 13.60 -14.70
CA ALA A 11 5.50 14.69 -15.37
C ALA A 11 7.03 14.48 -15.47
N ARG A 12 7.59 13.61 -14.63
CA ARG A 12 9.01 13.20 -14.67
C ARG A 12 9.21 11.87 -15.38
N GLY A 13 8.16 11.35 -16.02
CA GLY A 13 8.16 10.02 -16.57
C GLY A 13 8.51 8.99 -15.51
N LEU A 14 7.75 8.91 -14.41
CA LEU A 14 7.81 7.80 -13.46
C LEU A 14 6.48 7.06 -13.49
N ARG A 15 6.51 5.73 -13.33
CA ARG A 15 5.31 4.94 -12.99
C ARG A 15 5.11 5.01 -11.48
N VAL A 16 3.86 5.02 -11.03
CA VAL A 16 3.50 5.13 -9.61
C VAL A 16 2.63 3.96 -9.20
N VAL A 17 3.15 3.14 -8.30
CA VAL A 17 2.40 2.07 -7.62
C VAL A 17 2.17 2.49 -6.19
N GLY A 18 0.91 2.53 -5.75
CA GLY A 18 0.54 2.84 -4.37
C GLY A 18 0.40 1.59 -3.50
N ALA A 19 0.38 1.79 -2.19
CA ALA A 19 0.02 0.73 -1.24
C ALA A 19 -1.04 1.23 -0.26
N THR A 20 -1.96 0.35 0.14
CA THR A 20 -2.95 0.66 1.18
C THR A 20 -2.27 0.81 2.55
N LEU A 21 -2.85 1.63 3.43
CA LEU A 21 -2.42 1.81 4.81
C LEU A 21 -2.85 0.61 5.67
N THR A 22 -1.91 0.04 6.42
CA THR A 22 -2.12 -1.13 7.28
C THR A 22 -2.99 -0.80 8.51
N PRO A 23 -3.69 -1.80 9.08
CA PRO A 23 -4.39 -1.64 10.35
C PRO A 23 -3.44 -1.27 11.49
N PHE A 24 -3.97 -0.59 12.51
CA PHE A 24 -3.18 -0.14 13.67
C PHE A 24 -4.00 -0.05 14.97
N GLU A 25 -5.15 -0.75 15.06
CA GLU A 25 -5.90 -0.85 16.31
C GLU A 25 -5.06 -1.54 17.38
N GLY A 26 -4.97 -0.90 18.55
CA GLY A 26 -4.08 -1.29 19.65
C GLY A 26 -2.92 -0.32 19.85
N PHE A 27 -2.52 0.44 18.81
CA PHE A 27 -1.46 1.44 18.94
C PHE A 27 -1.95 2.65 19.75
N ALA A 28 -1.04 3.31 20.49
CA ALA A 28 -1.36 4.34 21.47
C ALA A 28 -2.21 5.51 20.95
N THR A 29 -2.17 5.77 19.64
CA THR A 29 -2.87 6.90 19.03
C THR A 29 -4.04 6.48 18.13
N TRP A 30 -4.44 5.21 18.18
CA TRP A 30 -5.60 4.72 17.46
C TRP A 30 -6.90 5.29 18.04
N THR A 31 -7.79 5.70 17.13
CA THR A 31 -9.18 6.04 17.45
C THR A 31 -10.09 5.60 16.32
N PRO A 32 -11.40 5.38 16.56
CA PRO A 32 -12.35 5.09 15.50
C PRO A 32 -12.36 6.14 14.38
N GLN A 33 -12.13 7.42 14.70
CA GLN A 33 -12.08 8.51 13.72
C GLN A 33 -10.83 8.42 12.84
N ARG A 34 -9.67 8.10 13.41
CA ARG A 34 -8.43 7.95 12.64
C ARG A 34 -8.47 6.71 11.75
N ASP A 35 -9.07 5.63 12.25
CA ASP A 35 -9.28 4.42 11.46
C ASP A 35 -10.33 4.63 10.35
N ALA A 36 -11.35 5.47 10.57
CA ALA A 36 -12.24 5.91 9.50
C ALA A 36 -11.50 6.68 8.39
N VAL A 37 -10.57 7.58 8.76
CA VAL A 37 -9.70 8.26 7.79
C VAL A 37 -8.83 7.26 7.03
N ARG A 38 -8.20 6.30 7.73
CA ARG A 38 -7.41 5.23 7.11
C ARG A 38 -8.21 4.46 6.07
N ARG A 39 -9.43 4.02 6.41
CA ARG A 39 -10.34 3.32 5.49
C ARG A 39 -10.70 4.18 4.29
N ALA A 40 -11.06 5.44 4.49
CA ALA A 40 -11.39 6.35 3.39
C ALA A 40 -10.20 6.56 2.43
N VAL A 41 -8.98 6.65 2.96
CA VAL A 41 -7.76 6.69 2.13
C VAL A 41 -7.61 5.38 1.35
N ASN A 42 -7.77 4.22 2.00
CA ASN A 42 -7.66 2.92 1.33
C ASN A 42 -8.71 2.72 0.24
N GLU A 43 -9.93 3.19 0.44
CA GLU A 43 -10.98 3.18 -0.60
C GLU A 43 -10.59 4.01 -1.82
N GLN A 44 -10.00 5.20 -1.60
CA GLN A 44 -9.50 6.03 -2.70
C GLN A 44 -8.37 5.33 -3.46
N ILE A 45 -7.46 4.65 -2.77
CA ILE A 45 -6.38 3.87 -3.39
C ILE A 45 -6.96 2.72 -4.23
N ARG A 46 -7.88 1.95 -3.64
CA ARG A 46 -8.54 0.79 -4.29
C ARG A 46 -9.44 1.15 -5.45
N SER A 47 -9.90 2.40 -5.53
CA SER A 47 -10.70 2.89 -6.68
C SER A 47 -9.96 2.75 -8.01
N GLY A 48 -8.62 2.60 -7.99
CA GLY A 48 -7.80 2.48 -9.21
C GLY A 48 -7.66 3.80 -9.96
N THR A 49 -8.09 4.93 -9.37
CA THR A 49 -8.07 6.22 -10.05
C THR A 49 -6.92 7.13 -9.60
N VAL A 50 -6.14 6.73 -8.59
CA VAL A 50 -5.08 7.55 -7.98
C VAL A 50 -3.69 7.20 -8.52
N TYR A 51 -3.42 5.92 -8.75
CA TYR A 51 -2.12 5.36 -9.12
C TYR A 51 -2.26 4.47 -10.37
N ASP A 52 -1.15 4.15 -11.01
CA ASP A 52 -1.13 3.25 -12.17
C ASP A 52 -1.46 1.79 -11.77
N ALA A 53 -1.11 1.43 -10.54
CA ALA A 53 -1.49 0.19 -9.86
C ALA A 53 -1.47 0.39 -8.34
N TYR A 54 -2.00 -0.59 -7.59
CA TYR A 54 -1.85 -0.62 -6.14
C TYR A 54 -1.55 -2.02 -5.61
N VAL A 55 -0.93 -2.08 -4.45
CA VAL A 55 -0.74 -3.31 -3.66
C VAL A 55 -1.56 -3.19 -2.37
N ASP A 56 -2.38 -4.20 -2.07
CA ASP A 56 -3.25 -4.18 -0.89
C ASP A 56 -2.53 -4.71 0.36
N PHE A 57 -1.68 -3.86 0.95
CA PHE A 57 -0.97 -4.16 2.19
C PHE A 57 -1.92 -4.34 3.39
N ASP A 58 -2.98 -3.54 3.49
CA ASP A 58 -4.05 -3.74 4.49
C ASP A 58 -4.57 -5.18 4.47
N ALA A 59 -4.95 -5.70 3.30
CA ALA A 59 -5.43 -7.07 3.18
C ALA A 59 -4.33 -8.12 3.45
N ALA A 60 -3.06 -7.80 3.21
CA ALA A 60 -1.95 -8.73 3.39
C ALA A 60 -1.63 -9.02 4.85
N VAL A 61 -1.83 -8.05 5.75
CA VAL A 61 -1.37 -8.15 7.15
C VAL A 61 -2.46 -8.04 8.20
N ARG A 62 -3.70 -7.70 7.83
CA ARG A 62 -4.80 -7.62 8.79
C ARG A 62 -5.19 -8.98 9.36
N ASP A 63 -5.60 -8.98 10.62
CA ASP A 63 -6.26 -10.13 11.22
C ASP A 63 -7.63 -10.36 10.55
N PRO A 64 -7.92 -11.54 9.98
CA PRO A 64 -9.21 -11.82 9.36
C PRO A 64 -10.39 -11.82 10.37
N ALA A 65 -10.12 -12.09 11.65
CA ALA A 65 -11.11 -12.03 12.72
C ALA A 65 -11.23 -10.62 13.33
N ALA A 66 -10.21 -9.77 13.19
CA ALA A 66 -10.20 -8.40 13.67
C ALA A 66 -9.57 -7.43 12.63
N PRO A 67 -10.29 -7.05 11.56
CA PRO A 67 -9.71 -6.38 10.38
C PRO A 67 -9.05 -5.01 10.60
N ASN A 68 -9.22 -4.41 11.78
CA ASN A 68 -8.56 -3.16 12.16
C ASN A 68 -7.25 -3.38 12.93
N ARG A 69 -6.85 -4.64 13.18
CA ARG A 69 -5.61 -5.06 13.84
C ARG A 69 -4.67 -5.76 12.87
N LEU A 70 -3.38 -5.71 13.16
CA LEU A 70 -2.40 -6.61 12.54
C LEU A 70 -2.68 -8.05 12.99
N LEU A 71 -2.47 -9.01 12.09
CA LEU A 71 -2.44 -10.42 12.47
C LEU A 71 -1.31 -10.62 13.48
N ALA A 72 -1.57 -11.31 14.59
CA ALA A 72 -0.62 -11.42 15.70
C ALA A 72 0.76 -11.98 15.28
N SER A 73 0.81 -12.85 14.27
CA SER A 73 2.08 -13.39 13.72
C SER A 73 2.92 -12.34 12.99
N TYR A 74 2.34 -11.21 12.60
CA TYR A 74 3.00 -10.12 11.86
C TYR A 74 3.26 -8.89 12.72
N ASP A 75 2.70 -8.83 13.94
CA ASP A 75 2.84 -7.70 14.85
C ASP A 75 4.19 -7.76 15.58
N SER A 76 4.88 -6.62 15.68
CA SER A 76 6.08 -6.48 16.52
C SER A 76 5.77 -6.44 18.02
N GLY A 77 4.50 -6.24 18.37
CA GLY A 77 3.98 -6.12 19.73
C GLY A 77 3.50 -4.72 20.08
N ASP A 78 3.72 -3.72 19.22
CA ASP A 78 3.24 -2.37 19.41
C ASP A 78 1.93 -2.06 18.68
N HIS A 79 1.44 -3.00 17.86
CA HIS A 79 0.20 -2.88 17.09
C HIS A 79 0.23 -1.82 15.97
N LEU A 80 1.42 -1.38 15.54
CA LEU A 80 1.61 -0.49 14.40
C LEU A 80 2.70 -1.00 13.44
N HIS A 81 3.86 -1.35 13.98
CA HIS A 81 4.99 -1.83 13.21
C HIS A 81 4.95 -3.35 13.07
N LEU A 82 5.31 -3.80 11.87
CA LEU A 82 5.39 -5.20 11.54
C LEU A 82 6.70 -5.79 12.08
N ASN A 83 6.68 -7.08 12.40
CA ASN A 83 7.90 -7.86 12.57
C ASN A 83 8.46 -8.33 11.20
N ASP A 84 9.52 -9.12 11.22
CA ASP A 84 10.18 -9.63 10.00
C ASP A 84 9.23 -10.44 9.12
N ASP A 85 8.36 -11.26 9.70
CA ASP A 85 7.37 -12.07 8.97
C ASP A 85 6.30 -11.19 8.32
N GLY A 86 5.88 -10.13 9.02
CA GLY A 86 4.96 -9.13 8.48
C GLY A 86 5.55 -8.34 7.31
N TYR A 87 6.81 -7.88 7.42
CA TYR A 87 7.48 -7.22 6.31
C TYR A 87 7.74 -8.16 5.12
N ARG A 88 8.04 -9.44 5.38
CA ARG A 88 8.13 -10.45 4.31
C ARG A 88 6.79 -10.62 3.60
N ALA A 89 5.69 -10.71 4.34
CA ALA A 89 4.35 -10.81 3.77
C ALA A 89 3.99 -9.59 2.88
N LEU A 90 4.43 -8.39 3.24
CA LEU A 90 4.29 -7.20 2.37
C LEU A 90 5.13 -7.32 1.10
N GLY A 91 6.41 -7.72 1.24
CA GLY A 91 7.33 -7.90 0.11
C GLY A 91 6.82 -8.92 -0.91
N ASP A 92 6.33 -10.07 -0.44
CA ASP A 92 5.77 -11.14 -1.28
C ASP A 92 4.51 -10.71 -2.04
N ARG A 93 3.87 -9.62 -1.62
CA ARG A 93 2.68 -9.06 -2.27
C ARG A 93 2.98 -8.13 -3.44
N VAL A 94 4.22 -7.68 -3.58
CA VAL A 94 4.63 -6.79 -4.66
C VAL A 94 4.93 -7.60 -5.92
N ASP A 95 4.10 -7.46 -6.95
CA ASP A 95 4.43 -7.98 -8.28
C ASP A 95 5.51 -7.10 -8.91
N LEU A 96 6.72 -7.62 -9.04
CA LEU A 96 7.86 -6.88 -9.62
C LEU A 96 7.59 -6.44 -11.06
N LYS A 97 6.80 -7.19 -11.84
CA LYS A 97 6.42 -6.79 -13.21
C LYS A 97 5.53 -5.57 -13.21
N SER A 98 4.77 -5.34 -12.14
CA SER A 98 3.95 -4.13 -12.00
C SER A 98 4.78 -2.86 -11.79
N LEU A 99 6.08 -2.99 -11.50
CA LEU A 99 7.02 -1.87 -11.35
C LEU A 99 7.70 -1.52 -12.68
N ASP A 100 7.73 -2.45 -13.62
CA ASP A 100 8.25 -2.20 -14.96
C ASP A 100 7.37 -1.17 -15.67
N ARG A 101 8.03 -0.30 -16.43
CA ARG A 101 7.33 0.55 -17.40
C ARG A 101 7.13 -0.28 -18.66
N ASP A 102 5.98 -0.12 -19.31
CA ASP A 102 5.86 -0.53 -20.71
C ASP A 102 7.02 0.11 -21.46
N ARG A 103 7.97 -0.72 -21.88
CA ARG A 103 9.24 -0.27 -22.43
C ARG A 103 8.92 0.47 -23.72
N ALA A 104 9.16 1.78 -23.78
CA ALA A 104 9.19 2.48 -25.06
C ALA A 104 10.12 1.71 -26.01
N PRO A 105 9.78 1.55 -27.30
CA PRO A 105 10.66 0.88 -28.25
C PRO A 105 12.04 1.53 -28.19
N ARG A 106 13.10 0.73 -28.06
CA ARG A 106 14.46 1.26 -28.20
C ARG A 106 14.59 1.81 -29.62
N SER A 107 15.13 3.02 -29.74
CA SER A 107 15.44 3.69 -31.02
C SER A 107 16.35 2.87 -31.95
N ASP A 108 17.01 1.85 -31.41
CA ASP A 108 18.04 1.06 -32.06
C ASP A 108 17.46 -0.15 -32.83
N ALA A 109 16.13 -0.18 -32.99
CA ALA A 109 15.39 -1.21 -33.73
C ALA A 109 14.87 -0.72 -35.10
N LEU A 110 15.46 0.34 -35.66
CA LEU A 110 15.23 0.82 -37.04
C LEU A 110 16.56 0.87 -37.80
#